data_AF-A0A838VF91-F1
#
_entry.id   AF-A0A838VF91-F1
#
_cell.length_a   1.000
_cell.length_b   1.000
_cell.length_c   1.000
_cell.angle_alpha   90.00
_cell.angle_beta   90.00
_cell.angle_gamma   90.00
#
_symmetry.space_group_name_H-M   'P 1'
#
loop_
_entity.id
_entity.type
_entity.pdbx_description
1 polymer ?
#
loop_
_entity_poly.entity_id
_entity_poly.type
_entity_poly.pdbx_seq_one_letter_code
_entity_poly.pdbx_strand_id
1 'polypeptide(L)'
;MNKLFSLFRKYHRQLAIITLLPMILVTITGIVIPILEELHFEKAASFMAKLHTGQVFGSDLIYCVLIGSGLLGLIVTGVTMTGLFPKKRPASSD
;
A
#
# COMPACT_ATOMS: atom_id res chain seq x y z
N MET A 1 2.80 -15.97 25.20
CA MET A 1 3.10 -16.02 23.75
C MET A 1 1.83 -16.47 23.02
N ASN A 2 0.93 -15.63 22.50
CA ASN A 2 0.93 -15.24 21.08
C ASN A 2 -0.21 -14.25 20.70
N LYS A 3 -0.85 -13.55 21.66
CA LYS A 3 -1.94 -12.60 21.34
C LYS A 3 -1.48 -11.46 20.40
N LEU A 4 -0.24 -11.02 20.54
CA LEU A 4 0.34 -9.93 19.74
C LEU A 4 0.45 -10.28 18.25
N PHE A 5 0.95 -11.47 17.90
CA PHE A 5 1.07 -11.93 16.51
C PHE A 5 -0.28 -12.16 15.83
N SER A 6 -1.27 -12.65 16.58
CA SER A 6 -2.65 -12.79 16.08
C SER A 6 -3.30 -11.44 15.77
N LEU A 7 -3.07 -10.44 16.62
CA LEU A 7 -3.53 -9.07 16.41
C LEU A 7 -2.87 -8.44 15.18
N PHE A 8 -1.54 -8.55 15.04
CA PHE A 8 -0.83 -8.06 13.85
C PHE A 8 -1.39 -8.64 12.55
N ARG A 9 -1.71 -9.94 12.52
CA ARG A 9 -2.31 -10.58 11.34
C ARG A 9 -3.71 -10.06 11.02
N LYS A 10 -4.52 -9.75 12.03
CA LYS A 10 -5.86 -9.18 11.84
C LYS A 10 -5.80 -7.74 11.33
N TYR A 11 -4.94 -6.92 11.93
CA TYR A 11 -4.69 -5.54 11.51
C TYR A 11 -4.07 -5.46 10.11
N HIS A 12 -3.05 -6.29 9.82
CA HIS A 12 -2.44 -6.40 8.49
C HIS A 12 -3.50 -6.73 7.44
N ARG A 13 -4.41 -7.68 7.71
CA ARG A 13 -5.48 -8.04 6.76
C ARG A 13 -6.44 -6.88 6.49
N GLN A 14 -6.80 -6.11 7.52
CA GLN A 14 -7.69 -4.95 7.35
C GLN A 14 -7.00 -3.82 6.59
N LEU A 15 -5.77 -3.47 6.98
CA LEU A 15 -4.97 -2.48 6.26
C LEU A 15 -4.69 -2.92 4.83
N ALA A 16 -4.47 -4.22 4.59
CA ALA A 16 -4.23 -4.76 3.26
C ALA A 16 -5.43 -4.51 2.35
N ILE A 17 -6.64 -4.86 2.80
CA ILE A 17 -7.84 -4.66 1.98
C ILE A 17 -8.09 -3.18 1.70
N ILE A 18 -7.96 -2.32 2.71
CA ILE A 18 -8.21 -0.87 2.58
C ILE A 18 -7.16 -0.20 1.70
N THR A 19 -5.89 -0.61 1.79
CA THR A 19 -4.79 0.02 1.04
C THR A 19 -4.64 -0.57 -0.36
N LEU A 20 -4.92 -1.86 -0.56
CA LEU A 20 -4.75 -2.55 -1.83
C LEU A 20 -5.67 -1.98 -2.91
N LEU A 21 -6.91 -1.64 -2.55
CA LEU A 21 -7.91 -1.12 -3.48
C LEU A 21 -7.46 0.21 -4.14
N PRO A 22 -7.06 1.26 -3.39
CA PRO A 22 -6.50 2.47 -3.96
C PRO A 22 -5.11 2.23 -4.59
N MET A 23 -4.28 1.35 -4.05
CA MET A 23 -2.97 1.03 -4.64
C MET A 23 -3.07 0.43 -6.05
N ILE A 24 -4.01 -0.49 -6.27
CA ILE A 24 -4.26 -1.06 -7.60
C ILE A 24 -4.67 0.05 -8.56
N LEU A 25 -5.56 0.94 -8.12
CA LEU A 25 -6.03 2.06 -8.93
C LEU A 25 -4.88 3.03 -9.29
N VAL A 26 -4.04 3.42 -8.33
CA VAL A 26 -2.86 4.28 -8.58
C VAL A 26 -1.84 3.60 -9.49
N THR A 27 -1.65 2.29 -9.35
CA THR A 27 -0.74 1.52 -10.20
C THR A 27 -1.25 1.43 -11.63
N ILE A 28 -2.53 1.09 -11.82
CA ILE A 28 -3.16 1.01 -13.15
C ILE A 28 -3.12 2.38 -13.81
N THR A 29 -3.54 3.44 -13.11
CA THR A 29 -3.52 4.80 -13.67
C THR A 29 -2.11 5.27 -13.99
N GLY A 30 -1.12 4.98 -13.14
CA GLY A 30 0.28 5.32 -13.39
C GLY A 30 0.87 4.65 -14.63
N ILE A 31 0.37 3.46 -15.00
CA ILE A 31 0.74 2.77 -16.25
C ILE A 31 -0.05 3.35 -17.44
N VAL A 32 -1.33 3.64 -17.26
CA VAL A 32 -2.26 4.05 -18.33
C VAL A 32 -2.05 5.51 -18.76
N ILE A 33 -1.67 6.41 -17.85
CA ILE A 33 -1.40 7.83 -18.16
C ILE A 33 -0.35 7.98 -19.28
N PRO A 34 0.88 7.45 -19.17
CA PRO A 34 1.88 7.63 -20.21
C PRO A 34 1.46 7.02 -21.56
N ILE A 35 0.70 5.92 -21.55
CA ILE A 35 0.15 5.32 -22.77
C ILE A 35 -0.86 6.26 -23.43
N LEU A 36 -1.74 6.90 -22.64
CA LEU A 36 -2.72 7.86 -23.16
C LEU A 36 -2.04 9.13 -23.68
N GLU A 37 -0.98 9.59 -23.03
CA GLU A 37 -0.15 10.72 -23.48
C GLU A 37 0.53 10.41 -24.81
N GLU A 38 1.10 9.21 -24.97
CA GLU A 38 1.73 8.76 -26.22
C GLU A 38 0.72 8.65 -27.38
N LEU A 39 -0.53 8.29 -27.09
CA LEU A 39 -1.62 8.23 -28.07
C LEU A 39 -2.30 9.59 -28.32
N HIS A 40 -1.77 10.69 -27.79
CA HIS A 40 -2.31 12.05 -27.91
C HIS A 40 -3.75 12.23 -27.36
N PHE A 41 -4.17 11.38 -26.43
CA PHE A 41 -5.47 11.51 -25.75
C PHE A 41 -5.39 12.41 -24.52
N GLU A 42 -5.08 13.69 -24.71
CA GLU A 42 -4.78 14.62 -23.60
C GLU A 42 -5.92 14.78 -22.57
N LYS A 43 -7.19 14.77 -23.03
CA LYS A 43 -8.35 14.83 -22.12
C LYS A 43 -8.46 13.59 -21.23
N ALA A 44 -8.20 12.41 -21.80
CA ALA A 44 -8.26 11.16 -21.06
C ALA A 44 -7.05 11.06 -20.11
N ALA A 45 -5.85 11.43 -20.58
CA ALA A 45 -4.64 11.49 -19.75
C ALA A 45 -4.81 12.42 -18.54
N SER A 46 -5.35 13.64 -18.75
CA SER A 46 -5.62 14.60 -17.67
C SER A 46 -6.67 14.08 -16.68
N PHE A 47 -7.74 13.46 -17.16
CA PHE A 47 -8.72 12.83 -16.27
C PHE A 47 -8.11 11.69 -15.45
N MET A 48 -7.28 10.85 -16.09
CA MET A 48 -6.62 9.74 -15.44
C MET A 48 -5.57 10.21 -14.42
N ALA A 49 -4.87 11.32 -14.70
CA ALA A 49 -3.96 11.99 -13.77
C ALA A 49 -4.68 12.53 -12.54
N LYS A 50 -5.86 13.15 -12.71
CA LYS A 50 -6.70 13.59 -11.58
C LYS A 50 -7.19 12.42 -10.73
N LEU A 51 -7.46 11.27 -11.36
CA LEU A 51 -7.88 10.06 -10.68
C LEU A 51 -6.71 9.41 -9.94
N HIS A 52 -5.50 9.44 -10.52
CA HIS A 52 -4.25 8.98 -9.91
C HIS A 52 -3.86 9.78 -8.67
N THR A 53 -4.01 11.12 -8.71
CA THR A 53 -3.68 11.99 -7.58
C THR A 53 -4.75 12.03 -6.49
N GLY A 54 -5.97 11.54 -6.79
CA GLY A 54 -7.12 11.62 -5.89
C GLY A 54 -7.88 12.96 -5.95
N GLN A 55 -7.56 13.79 -6.94
CA GLN A 55 -8.13 15.13 -7.12
C GLN A 55 -9.62 15.09 -7.45
N VAL A 56 -10.07 13.98 -8.04
CA VAL A 56 -11.49 13.67 -8.27
C VAL A 56 -12.29 13.64 -6.97
N PHE A 57 -11.68 13.24 -5.85
CA PHE A 57 -12.31 13.18 -4.53
C PHE A 57 -12.11 14.48 -3.72
N GLY A 58 -11.58 15.55 -4.34
CA GLY A 58 -11.37 16.85 -3.72
C GLY A 58 -10.31 16.88 -2.63
N SER A 59 -9.50 15.81 -2.49
CA SER A 59 -8.59 15.64 -1.36
C SER A 59 -7.31 14.89 -1.73
N ASP A 60 -6.51 15.49 -2.63
CA ASP A 60 -5.19 14.98 -3.05
C ASP A 60 -4.31 14.56 -1.87
N LEU A 61 -4.29 15.40 -0.84
CA LEU A 61 -3.42 15.22 0.32
C LEU A 61 -3.86 14.04 1.18
N ILE A 62 -5.18 13.87 1.39
CA ILE A 62 -5.72 12.74 2.17
C ILE A 62 -5.49 11.44 1.40
N TYR A 63 -5.73 11.45 0.10
CA TYR A 63 -5.51 10.29 -0.76
C TYR A 63 -4.05 9.83 -0.74
N CYS A 64 -3.12 10.78 -0.94
CA CYS A 64 -1.68 10.51 -0.87
C CYS A 64 -1.24 10.00 0.51
N VAL A 65 -1.71 10.63 1.59
CA VAL A 65 -1.40 10.20 2.97
C VAL A 65 -1.98 8.82 3.27
N LEU A 66 -3.20 8.52 2.83
CA LEU A 66 -3.84 7.22 3.06
C LEU A 66 -3.09 6.10 2.35
N ILE A 67 -2.67 6.33 1.11
CA ILE A 67 -1.88 5.38 0.34
C ILE A 67 -0.49 5.18 0.96
N GLY A 68 0.21 6.27 1.27
CA GLY A 68 1.55 6.21 1.86
C GLY A 68 1.57 5.56 3.24
N SER A 69 0.66 5.97 4.12
CA SER A 69 0.53 5.40 5.47
C SER A 69 0.05 3.95 5.45
N GLY A 70 -0.87 3.60 4.55
CA GLY A 70 -1.33 2.23 4.34
C GLY A 70 -0.19 1.32 3.89
N LEU A 71 0.62 1.78 2.92
CA LEU A 71 1.79 1.04 2.44
C LEU A 71 2.84 0.86 3.54
N LEU A 72 3.18 1.93 4.27
CA LEU A 72 4.10 1.85 5.41
C LEU A 72 3.58 0.89 6.48
N GLY A 73 2.29 0.97 6.81
CA GLY A 73 1.63 0.06 7.74
C GLY A 73 1.74 -1.40 7.29
N LEU A 74 1.54 -1.67 6.00
CA LEU A 74 1.67 -3.00 5.43
C LEU A 74 3.10 -3.53 5.44
N ILE A 75 4.08 -2.69 5.14
CA ILE A 75 5.50 -3.06 5.20
C ILE A 75 5.89 -3.42 6.64
N VAL A 76 5.60 -2.54 7.61
CA VAL A 76 5.95 -2.77 9.02
C VAL A 76 5.27 -4.04 9.56
N THR A 77 3.98 -4.22 9.28
CA THR A 77 3.23 -5.40 9.73
C THR A 77 3.61 -6.68 8.98
N GLY A 78 3.98 -6.59 7.70
CA GLY A 78 4.45 -7.72 6.89
C GLY A 78 5.84 -8.21 7.31
N VAL A 79 6.78 -7.29 7.53
CA VAL A 79 8.14 -7.60 8.01
C VAL A 79 8.11 -8.26 9.39
N THR A 80 7.23 -7.79 10.28
CA THR A 80 7.08 -8.40 11.61
C THR A 80 6.48 -9.81 11.57
N MET A 81 5.75 -10.16 10.52
CA MET A 81 5.15 -11.49 10.34
C MET A 81 6.01 -12.49 9.56
N THR A 82 6.92 -12.02 8.70
CA THR A 82 7.76 -12.87 7.84
C THR A 82 8.91 -13.56 8.59
N GLY A 83 9.15 -13.21 9.86
CA GLY A 83 10.13 -13.90 10.69
C GLY A 83 11.59 -13.66 10.27
N LEU A 84 11.85 -12.60 9.49
CA LEU A 84 13.19 -12.18 9.06
C LEU A 84 14.14 -11.85 10.23
N PHE A 85 13.64 -11.70 11.45
CA PHE A 85 14.45 -11.58 12.64
C PHE A 85 14.76 -12.97 13.22
N PRO A 86 16.01 -13.45 13.17
CA PRO A 86 16.38 -14.73 13.77
C PRO A 86 16.13 -14.68 15.28
N LYS A 87 15.28 -15.59 15.79
CA LYS A 87 15.24 -15.89 17.22
C LYS A 87 16.62 -16.41 17.61
N LYS A 88 17.37 -15.65 18.42
CA LYS A 88 18.54 -16.21 19.12
C LYS A 88 18.05 -17.43 19.89
N ARG A 89 18.46 -18.63 19.46
CA ARG A 89 18.26 -19.86 20.22
C ARG A 89 19.00 -19.64 21.56
N PRO A 90 18.36 -19.82 22.73
CA PRO A 90 19.09 -19.80 23.98
C PRO A 90 20.14 -20.92 23.89
N ALA A 91 21.40 -20.55 24.10
CA ALA A 91 22.50 -21.52 24.11
C ALA A 91 22.18 -22.56 25.18
N SER A 92 21.98 -23.81 24.75
CA SER A 92 21.98 -24.96 25.64
C SER A 92 23.39 -25.08 26.21
N SER A 93 23.56 -24.68 27.46
CA SER A 93 24.73 -24.99 28.27
C SER A 93 24.54 -26.40 28.84
N ASP A 94 25.05 -27.41 28.12
CA ASP A 94 25.32 -28.75 28.64
C ASP A 94 26.83 -29.01 28.55
#